data_AF-A0A969G984-F1
#
_entry.id   AF-A0A969G984-F1
#
_cell.length_a   1.000
_cell.length_b   1.000
_cell.length_c   1.000
_cell.angle_alpha   90.00
_cell.angle_beta   90.00
_cell.angle_gamma   90.00
#
_symmetry.space_group_name_H-M   'P 1'
#
loop_
_entity.id
_entity.type
_entity.pdbx_description
1 polymer ?
#
loop_
_entity_poly.entity_id
_entity_poly.type
_entity_poly.pdbx_seq_one_letter_code
_entity_poly.pdbx_strand_id
1 'polypeptide(L)'
;MTETKQFTLSPQTQEVVAQLPSSIKLFFFTSQPSPEDEELLTRYRNANPKFDFTFVDPELDLGLANKFEVEQDGEVHLEFGDQRQLITRLRPPQLLEEQQITQAMLDIQSDRPNVVYFLQGHGEASLEPVEGGLWQGVNALEEQSYSVESLSLGTVGRIPEDATVVAIVGPQQRFLAGEIKALEEYQAGGGSVLLMLEPEPQTGLEEILTPWQLTLDRRFVVSDTKNKQVFGFGPRDLLIENYGSHPITEGFNNDYAFFQNVGSLSFEAQEDSAIAAFPLVTTGNDSWAEANAQEEPTLNPAEQDQPGPLTLGYALTKEPNQRMVVFSDGDFAKNGLFEQQINNQLFIKSIGWLSKKNDNLLDITPKESRSRRINLTGGTPWLIRGLALLFFPSFGLGLAIYFWWQRR
;
A
#
# COMPACT_ATOMS: atom_id res chain seq x y z
N MET A 1 -2.35 31.19 21.30
CA MET A 1 -2.84 30.30 20.23
C MET A 1 -1.64 29.98 19.36
N THR A 2 -1.17 28.73 19.39
CA THR A 2 -0.02 28.32 18.59
C THR A 2 -0.48 28.11 17.15
N GLU A 3 0.25 28.75 16.23
CA GLU A 3 -0.09 28.96 14.82
C GLU A 3 -0.23 27.66 13.99
N THR A 4 0.09 26.48 14.57
CA THR A 4 0.21 25.21 13.84
C THR A 4 -0.70 24.06 14.30
N LYS A 5 -1.52 24.19 15.37
CA LYS A 5 -2.35 23.08 15.92
C LYS A 5 -1.59 21.73 16.07
N GLN A 6 -0.27 21.77 16.23
CA GLN A 6 0.59 20.57 16.27
C GLN A 6 0.32 19.69 17.50
N PHE A 7 -0.26 20.26 18.55
CA PHE A 7 -0.52 19.61 19.84
C PHE A 7 -1.97 19.14 20.02
N THR A 8 -2.80 19.17 18.98
CA THR A 8 -4.21 18.74 19.06
C THR A 8 -4.49 17.68 18.01
N LEU A 9 -5.30 16.67 18.33
CA LEU A 9 -5.78 15.67 17.35
C LEU A 9 -6.51 16.37 16.19
N SER A 10 -6.54 15.75 15.01
CA SER A 10 -7.37 16.22 13.89
C SER A 10 -8.85 16.30 14.28
N PRO A 11 -9.66 17.17 13.65
CA PRO A 11 -11.09 17.26 13.94
C PRO A 11 -11.81 15.91 13.84
N GLN A 12 -11.49 15.11 12.83
CA GLN A 12 -12.07 13.79 12.59
C GLN A 12 -11.71 12.83 13.72
N THR A 13 -10.43 12.75 14.10
CA THR A 13 -10.01 11.94 15.24
C THR A 13 -10.73 12.36 16.53
N GLN A 14 -10.92 13.67 16.75
CA GLN A 14 -11.67 14.14 17.91
C GLN A 14 -13.12 13.62 17.91
N GLU A 15 -13.79 13.60 16.77
CA GLU A 15 -15.15 13.05 16.65
C GLU A 15 -15.18 11.55 16.94
N VAL A 16 -14.26 10.78 16.34
CA VAL A 16 -14.16 9.32 16.55
C VAL A 16 -13.90 9.00 18.02
N VAL A 17 -12.90 9.66 18.62
CA VAL A 17 -12.50 9.42 20.01
C VAL A 17 -13.59 9.90 20.98
N ALA A 18 -14.31 10.99 20.68
CA ALA A 18 -15.39 11.47 21.54
C ALA A 18 -16.58 10.51 21.60
N GLN A 19 -16.83 9.73 20.55
CA GLN A 19 -18.00 8.86 20.42
C GLN A 19 -17.77 7.41 20.88
N LEU A 20 -16.66 7.14 21.60
CA LEU A 20 -16.34 5.78 22.04
C LEU A 20 -17.47 5.13 22.87
N PRO A 21 -18.06 4.00 22.41
CA PRO A 21 -19.13 3.31 23.09
C PRO A 21 -18.62 2.63 24.36
N SER A 22 -17.45 1.99 24.28
CA SER A 22 -16.80 1.24 25.37
C SER A 22 -15.32 1.60 25.50
N SER A 23 -14.63 1.02 26.49
CA SER A 23 -13.20 1.26 26.68
C SER A 23 -12.39 0.60 25.58
N ILE A 24 -11.40 1.34 25.07
CA ILE A 24 -10.38 0.85 24.13
C ILE A 24 -9.03 1.00 24.81
N LYS A 25 -8.19 -0.03 24.69
CA LYS A 25 -6.84 0.01 25.22
C LYS A 25 -5.81 -0.34 24.16
N LEU A 26 -4.81 0.51 24.01
CA LEU A 26 -3.67 0.30 23.12
C LEU A 26 -2.48 -0.25 23.91
N PHE A 27 -1.91 -1.37 23.45
CA PHE A 27 -0.71 -1.98 24.00
C PHE A 27 0.43 -1.79 23.01
N PHE A 28 1.46 -1.08 23.43
CA PHE A 28 2.67 -0.89 22.62
C PHE A 28 3.79 -1.76 23.22
N PHE A 29 4.08 -2.87 22.55
CA PHE A 29 5.14 -3.78 22.95
C PHE A 29 6.48 -3.27 22.42
N THR A 30 7.23 -2.58 23.27
CA THR A 30 8.58 -2.12 22.95
C THR A 30 9.43 -1.94 24.21
N SER A 31 10.69 -2.31 24.10
CA SER A 31 11.75 -2.03 25.06
C SER A 31 12.22 -0.56 25.04
N GLN A 32 11.90 0.20 23.99
CA GLN A 32 12.38 1.57 23.77
C GLN A 32 11.24 2.51 23.37
N PRO A 33 10.37 2.92 24.31
CA PRO A 33 9.26 3.82 24.01
C PRO A 33 9.75 5.19 23.54
N SER A 34 9.14 5.71 22.47
CA SER A 34 9.39 7.07 21.96
C SER A 34 8.56 8.09 22.76
N PRO A 35 9.17 9.22 23.19
CA PRO A 35 8.44 10.34 23.78
C PRO A 35 7.37 10.94 22.84
N GLU A 36 7.62 10.93 21.53
CA GLU A 36 6.68 11.43 20.52
C GLU A 36 5.42 10.55 20.43
N ASP A 37 5.59 9.24 20.48
CA ASP A 37 4.45 8.29 20.50
C ASP A 37 3.65 8.41 21.81
N GLU A 38 4.34 8.55 22.94
CA GLU A 38 3.69 8.79 24.23
C GLU A 38 2.89 10.10 24.23
N GLU A 39 3.41 11.17 23.62
CA GLU A 39 2.71 12.44 23.46
C GLU A 39 1.46 12.30 22.57
N LEU A 40 1.54 11.54 21.47
CA LEU A 40 0.38 11.24 20.63
C LEU A 40 -0.69 10.49 21.42
N LEU A 41 -0.35 9.38 22.05
CA LEU A 41 -1.29 8.55 22.80
C LEU A 41 -1.90 9.27 24.01
N THR A 42 -1.13 10.15 24.66
CA THR A 42 -1.63 11.02 25.73
C THR A 42 -2.72 11.96 25.23
N ARG A 43 -2.64 12.47 23.99
CA ARG A 43 -3.69 13.30 23.41
C ARG A 43 -4.99 12.52 23.20
N TYR A 44 -4.93 11.25 22.79
CA TYR A 44 -6.10 10.37 22.71
C TYR A 44 -6.73 10.15 24.09
N ARG A 45 -5.94 9.77 25.10
CA ARG A 45 -6.41 9.59 26.48
C ARG A 45 -7.07 10.85 27.04
N ASN A 46 -6.50 12.02 26.75
CA ASN A 46 -7.05 13.31 27.17
C ASN A 46 -8.37 13.68 26.45
N ALA A 47 -8.55 13.22 25.21
CA ALA A 47 -9.76 13.48 24.44
C ALA A 47 -10.95 12.64 24.93
N ASN A 48 -10.72 11.39 25.37
CA ASN A 48 -11.75 10.57 26.00
C ASN A 48 -11.15 9.62 27.05
N PRO A 49 -11.63 9.64 28.32
CA PRO A 49 -11.12 8.78 29.38
C PRO A 49 -11.38 7.27 29.17
N LYS A 50 -12.21 6.89 28.18
CA LYS A 50 -12.39 5.49 27.78
C LYS A 50 -11.23 4.94 26.95
N PHE A 51 -10.41 5.82 26.37
CA PHE A 51 -9.17 5.43 25.68
C PHE A 51 -8.02 5.36 26.67
N ASP A 52 -7.37 4.20 26.75
CA ASP A 52 -6.17 3.98 27.55
C ASP A 52 -5.02 3.42 26.68
N PHE A 53 -3.79 3.54 27.16
CA PHE A 53 -2.64 2.92 26.53
C PHE A 53 -1.59 2.48 27.56
N THR A 54 -0.75 1.51 27.19
CA THR A 54 0.40 1.11 27.99
C THR A 54 1.56 0.71 27.11
N PHE A 55 2.77 1.07 27.52
CA PHE A 55 3.99 0.50 26.98
C PHE A 55 4.33 -0.77 27.76
N VAL A 56 4.74 -1.81 27.05
CA VAL A 56 5.08 -3.11 27.62
C VAL A 56 6.42 -3.52 27.04
N ASP A 57 7.39 -3.81 27.88
CA ASP A 57 8.62 -4.45 27.43
C ASP A 57 8.34 -5.95 27.23
N PRO A 58 8.37 -6.47 25.99
CA PRO A 58 8.00 -7.86 25.71
C PRO A 58 8.99 -8.87 26.32
N GLU A 59 10.23 -8.46 26.62
CA GLU A 59 11.23 -9.33 27.27
C GLU A 59 11.00 -9.42 28.78
N LEU A 60 10.46 -8.37 29.39
CA LEU A 60 10.17 -8.32 30.83
C LEU A 60 8.79 -8.90 31.18
N ASP A 61 7.77 -8.70 30.33
CA ASP A 61 6.41 -9.23 30.52
C ASP A 61 6.06 -10.28 29.46
N LEU A 62 6.73 -11.44 29.56
CA LEU A 62 6.49 -12.59 28.70
C LEU A 62 5.03 -13.10 28.78
N GLY A 63 4.35 -12.90 29.90
CA GLY A 63 2.98 -13.35 30.09
C GLY A 63 2.02 -12.56 29.19
N LEU A 64 2.14 -11.24 29.21
CA LEU A 64 1.33 -10.37 28.37
C LEU A 64 1.74 -10.48 26.89
N ALA A 65 3.03 -10.57 26.58
CA ALA A 65 3.51 -10.79 25.22
C ALA A 65 2.94 -12.07 24.60
N ASN A 66 2.96 -13.20 25.33
CA ASN A 66 2.36 -14.45 24.86
C ASN A 66 0.84 -14.36 24.69
N LYS A 67 0.14 -13.61 25.57
CA LYS A 67 -1.33 -13.41 25.46
C LYS A 67 -1.72 -12.66 24.17
N PHE A 68 -0.85 -11.78 23.70
CA PHE A 68 -1.02 -11.00 22.48
C PHE A 68 -0.31 -11.63 21.27
N GLU A 69 0.30 -12.81 21.44
CA GLU A 69 1.06 -13.52 20.40
C GLU A 69 2.13 -12.61 19.75
N VAL A 70 2.77 -11.78 20.57
CA VAL A 70 3.76 -10.81 20.10
C VAL A 70 4.97 -11.54 19.55
N GLU A 71 5.28 -11.31 18.27
CA GLU A 71 6.39 -11.95 17.59
C GLU A 71 7.66 -11.09 17.60
N GLN A 72 7.50 -9.76 17.63
CA GLN A 72 8.58 -8.79 17.44
C GLN A 72 8.47 -7.59 18.39
N ASP A 73 9.61 -6.97 18.72
CA ASP A 73 9.62 -5.65 19.39
C ASP A 73 9.10 -4.57 18.42
N GLY A 74 8.29 -3.65 18.92
CA GLY A 74 7.68 -2.57 18.16
C GLY A 74 6.23 -2.82 17.74
N GLU A 75 5.62 -3.93 18.15
CA GLU A 75 4.23 -4.24 17.83
C GLU A 75 3.23 -3.38 18.62
N VAL A 76 2.23 -2.84 17.92
CA VAL A 76 1.17 -2.03 18.49
C VAL A 76 -0.17 -2.75 18.33
N HIS A 77 -0.80 -3.09 19.44
CA HIS A 77 -2.06 -3.84 19.48
C HIS A 77 -3.19 -3.00 20.08
N LEU A 78 -4.40 -3.15 19.54
CA LEU A 78 -5.62 -2.54 20.04
C LEU A 78 -6.52 -3.61 20.66
N GLU A 79 -7.03 -3.36 21.86
CA GLU A 79 -8.00 -4.22 22.56
C GLU A 79 -9.34 -3.48 22.73
N PHE A 80 -10.43 -4.12 22.31
CA PHE A 80 -11.81 -3.65 22.48
C PHE A 80 -12.73 -4.82 22.86
N GLY A 81 -13.21 -4.83 24.11
CA GLY A 81 -13.94 -5.98 24.65
C GLY A 81 -13.05 -7.23 24.66
N ASP A 82 -13.49 -8.29 23.96
CA ASP A 82 -12.72 -9.53 23.80
C ASP A 82 -11.88 -9.56 22.51
N GLN A 83 -12.04 -8.56 21.65
CA GLN A 83 -11.32 -8.46 20.37
C GLN A 83 -9.95 -7.81 20.56
N ARG A 84 -8.97 -8.32 19.80
CA ARG A 84 -7.63 -7.76 19.69
C ARG A 84 -7.27 -7.63 18.22
N GLN A 85 -6.57 -6.56 17.87
CA GLN A 85 -6.12 -6.29 16.52
C GLN A 85 -4.70 -5.74 16.54
N LEU A 86 -3.80 -6.32 15.75
CA LEU A 86 -2.49 -5.73 15.47
C LEU A 86 -2.68 -4.53 14.54
N ILE A 87 -2.23 -3.35 14.97
CA ILE A 87 -2.32 -2.09 14.20
C ILE A 87 -1.14 -1.98 13.25
N THR A 88 0.07 -2.16 13.77
CA THR A 88 1.31 -1.95 13.02
C THR A 88 2.49 -2.57 13.76
N ARG A 89 3.60 -2.75 13.04
CA ARG A 89 4.92 -3.12 13.60
C ARG A 89 5.89 -1.99 13.30
N LEU A 90 6.27 -1.22 14.32
CA LEU A 90 7.15 -0.06 14.17
C LEU A 90 8.62 -0.48 14.32
N ARG A 91 9.47 -0.03 13.40
CA ARG A 91 10.93 -0.19 13.50
C ARG A 91 11.57 1.19 13.65
N PRO A 92 12.34 1.46 14.72
CA PRO A 92 13.00 2.76 14.87
C PRO A 92 13.79 3.16 13.61
N PRO A 93 13.67 4.41 13.13
CA PRO A 93 13.05 5.56 13.79
C PRO A 93 11.58 5.83 13.42
N GLN A 94 10.83 4.84 12.93
CA GLN A 94 9.40 5.00 12.60
C GLN A 94 8.59 5.37 13.86
N LEU A 95 7.64 6.28 13.69
CA LEU A 95 6.72 6.73 14.73
C LEU A 95 5.30 6.27 14.41
N LEU A 96 4.46 6.18 15.43
CA LEU A 96 3.05 5.84 15.28
C LEU A 96 2.29 7.03 14.68
N GLU A 97 1.46 6.75 13.68
CA GLU A 97 0.67 7.80 13.02
C GLU A 97 -0.75 7.92 13.60
N GLU A 98 -1.25 9.16 13.71
CA GLU A 98 -2.60 9.44 14.22
C GLU A 98 -3.68 8.68 13.41
N GLN A 99 -3.52 8.66 12.09
CA GLN A 99 -4.47 8.02 11.19
C GLN A 99 -4.55 6.50 11.43
N GLN A 100 -3.43 5.82 11.69
CA GLN A 100 -3.40 4.38 11.95
C GLN A 100 -4.18 4.00 13.20
N ILE A 101 -4.02 4.77 14.29
CA ILE A 101 -4.75 4.54 15.55
C ILE A 101 -6.25 4.78 15.33
N THR A 102 -6.61 5.91 14.72
CA THR A 102 -8.02 6.27 14.50
C THR A 102 -8.74 5.25 13.63
N GLN A 103 -8.07 4.77 12.58
CA GLN A 103 -8.62 3.74 11.71
C GLN A 103 -8.83 2.43 12.46
N ALA A 104 -7.83 1.94 13.18
CA ALA A 104 -7.95 0.70 13.95
C ALA A 104 -9.09 0.77 14.98
N MET A 105 -9.31 1.95 15.59
CA MET A 105 -10.45 2.17 16.47
C MET A 105 -11.78 2.02 15.73
N LEU A 106 -11.94 2.59 14.54
CA LEU A 106 -13.16 2.44 13.75
C LEU A 106 -13.38 0.97 13.33
N ASP A 107 -12.30 0.29 12.94
CA ASP A 107 -12.34 -1.09 12.46
C ASP A 107 -12.78 -2.07 13.54
N ILE A 108 -12.11 -2.04 14.69
CA ILE A 108 -12.38 -2.98 15.79
C ILE A 108 -13.77 -2.78 16.40
N GLN A 109 -14.38 -1.61 16.17
CA GLN A 109 -15.75 -1.30 16.59
C GLN A 109 -16.81 -1.63 15.54
N SER A 110 -16.41 -1.95 14.30
CA SER A 110 -17.34 -2.25 13.22
C SER A 110 -17.90 -3.66 13.35
N ASP A 111 -19.23 -3.77 13.47
CA ASP A 111 -19.94 -5.06 13.41
C ASP A 111 -20.02 -5.64 11.99
N ARG A 112 -19.61 -4.88 10.95
CA ARG A 112 -19.58 -5.36 9.57
C ARG A 112 -18.19 -5.88 9.22
N PRO A 113 -18.03 -7.19 8.91
CA PRO A 113 -16.78 -7.70 8.39
C PRO A 113 -16.51 -7.10 7.00
N ASN A 114 -15.24 -6.78 6.72
CA ASN A 114 -14.83 -6.40 5.39
C ASN A 114 -14.65 -7.68 4.56
N VAL A 115 -15.70 -8.10 3.86
CA VAL A 115 -15.67 -9.37 3.10
C VAL A 115 -15.12 -9.14 1.69
N VAL A 116 -14.05 -9.86 1.35
CA VAL A 116 -13.44 -9.89 0.02
C VAL A 116 -13.81 -11.20 -0.65
N TYR A 117 -14.64 -11.14 -1.68
CA TYR A 117 -15.02 -12.30 -2.46
C TYR A 117 -14.08 -12.46 -3.66
N PHE A 118 -13.37 -13.57 -3.75
CA PHE A 118 -12.56 -13.94 -4.91
C PHE A 118 -13.38 -14.80 -5.85
N LEU A 119 -13.51 -14.38 -7.11
CA LEU A 119 -14.19 -15.21 -8.10
C LEU A 119 -13.39 -16.47 -8.40
N GLN A 120 -14.13 -17.57 -8.59
CA GLN A 120 -13.62 -18.89 -8.93
C GLN A 120 -14.55 -19.55 -9.96
N GLY A 121 -13.96 -20.26 -10.93
CA GLY A 121 -14.69 -21.08 -11.90
C GLY A 121 -14.21 -20.94 -13.35
N HIS A 122 -13.37 -19.95 -13.63
CA HIS A 122 -12.81 -19.65 -14.94
C HIS A 122 -11.28 -19.79 -14.97
N GLY A 123 -10.70 -20.54 -14.03
CA GLY A 123 -9.25 -20.75 -13.94
C GLY A 123 -8.49 -19.59 -13.28
N GLU A 124 -9.19 -18.74 -12.52
CA GLU A 124 -8.59 -17.76 -11.63
C GLU A 124 -7.62 -18.43 -10.65
N ALA A 125 -6.72 -17.63 -10.06
CA ALA A 125 -5.78 -18.12 -9.07
C ALA A 125 -6.51 -18.73 -7.86
N SER A 126 -6.12 -19.96 -7.48
CA SER A 126 -6.73 -20.71 -6.38
C SER A 126 -6.41 -20.06 -5.03
N LEU A 127 -7.34 -20.06 -4.09
CA LEU A 127 -7.10 -19.57 -2.72
C LEU A 127 -6.32 -20.56 -1.84
N GLU A 128 -6.18 -21.80 -2.31
CA GLU A 128 -5.49 -22.89 -1.61
C GLU A 128 -3.96 -22.73 -1.63
N PRO A 129 -3.21 -23.38 -0.71
CA PRO A 129 -1.75 -23.34 -0.65
C PRO A 129 -1.11 -24.19 -1.76
N VAL A 130 -1.33 -23.80 -3.01
CA VAL A 130 -0.78 -24.41 -4.22
C VAL A 130 0.13 -23.44 -4.96
N GLU A 131 1.03 -23.97 -5.79
CA GLU A 131 1.84 -23.16 -6.70
C GLU A 131 0.94 -22.36 -7.64
N GLY A 132 1.21 -21.06 -7.80
CA GLY A 132 0.36 -20.16 -8.57
C GLY A 132 -1.00 -19.82 -7.93
N GLY A 133 -1.24 -20.23 -6.67
CA GLY A 133 -2.40 -19.80 -5.88
C GLY A 133 -2.21 -18.43 -5.22
N LEU A 134 -3.14 -18.04 -4.35
CA LEU A 134 -3.20 -16.75 -3.64
C LEU A 134 -3.10 -16.90 -2.11
N TRP A 135 -2.84 -18.10 -1.59
CA TRP A 135 -2.80 -18.37 -0.15
C TRP A 135 -2.00 -17.35 0.68
N GLN A 136 -0.84 -16.89 0.19
CA GLN A 136 -0.05 -15.85 0.87
C GLN A 136 -0.81 -14.51 0.95
N GLY A 137 -1.46 -14.10 -0.14
CA GLY A 137 -2.31 -12.91 -0.18
C GLY A 137 -3.57 -13.06 0.69
N VAL A 138 -4.19 -14.24 0.70
CA VAL A 138 -5.35 -14.54 1.55
C VAL A 138 -5.00 -14.38 3.02
N ASN A 139 -3.94 -15.03 3.49
CA ASN A 139 -3.49 -14.90 4.88
C ASN A 139 -3.17 -13.44 5.24
N ALA A 140 -2.48 -12.72 4.35
CA ALA A 140 -2.15 -11.33 4.59
C ALA A 140 -3.39 -10.43 4.67
N LEU A 141 -4.47 -10.74 3.94
CA LEU A 141 -5.75 -10.06 4.09
C LEU A 141 -6.45 -10.43 5.41
N GLU A 142 -6.44 -11.71 5.81
CA GLU A 142 -7.00 -12.15 7.08
C GLU A 142 -6.28 -11.53 8.28
N GLU A 143 -4.94 -11.41 8.23
CA GLU A 143 -4.14 -10.66 9.20
C GLU A 143 -4.56 -9.18 9.30
N GLN A 144 -5.07 -8.61 8.20
CA GLN A 144 -5.63 -7.25 8.15
C GLN A 144 -7.13 -7.20 8.50
N SER A 145 -7.66 -8.28 9.08
CA SER A 145 -9.06 -8.44 9.52
C SER A 145 -10.08 -8.38 8.38
N TYR A 146 -9.68 -8.76 7.17
CA TYR A 146 -10.63 -9.07 6.10
C TYR A 146 -11.16 -10.49 6.27
N SER A 147 -12.42 -10.71 5.93
CA SER A 147 -12.95 -12.06 5.72
C SER A 147 -12.81 -12.40 4.24
N VAL A 148 -12.11 -13.47 3.92
CA VAL A 148 -11.89 -13.88 2.53
C VAL A 148 -12.83 -15.04 2.19
N GLU A 149 -13.58 -14.90 1.11
CA GLU A 149 -14.55 -15.89 0.66
C GLU A 149 -14.37 -16.19 -0.83
N SER A 150 -14.68 -17.43 -1.24
CA SER A 150 -14.72 -17.80 -2.65
C SER A 150 -16.13 -17.60 -3.22
N LEU A 151 -16.23 -17.18 -4.48
CA LEU A 151 -17.51 -16.96 -5.15
C LEU A 151 -17.51 -17.54 -6.57
N SER A 152 -18.43 -18.44 -6.85
CA SER A 152 -18.69 -18.93 -8.21
C SER A 152 -20.01 -18.36 -8.73
N LEU A 153 -19.93 -17.41 -9.67
CA LEU A 153 -21.12 -16.76 -10.24
C LEU A 153 -21.98 -17.73 -11.05
N GLY A 154 -21.39 -18.69 -11.77
CA GLY A 154 -22.14 -19.76 -12.43
C GLY A 154 -22.99 -20.61 -11.49
N THR A 155 -22.63 -20.67 -10.20
CA THR A 155 -23.39 -21.44 -9.18
C THR A 155 -24.39 -20.57 -8.42
N VAL A 156 -23.96 -19.41 -7.93
CA VAL A 156 -24.77 -18.53 -7.06
C VAL A 156 -25.66 -17.58 -7.88
N GLY A 157 -25.22 -17.21 -9.09
CA GLY A 157 -25.93 -16.33 -10.02
C GLY A 157 -25.94 -14.84 -9.65
N ARG A 158 -25.36 -14.47 -8.50
CA ARG A 158 -25.29 -13.08 -8.02
C ARG A 158 -24.12 -12.90 -7.06
N ILE A 159 -23.71 -11.65 -6.88
CA ILE A 159 -22.73 -11.23 -5.88
C ILE A 159 -23.47 -11.04 -4.54
N PRO A 160 -22.95 -11.57 -3.42
CA PRO A 160 -23.53 -11.38 -2.09
C PRO A 160 -23.62 -9.91 -1.66
N GLU A 161 -24.66 -9.56 -0.90
CA GLU A 161 -24.90 -8.16 -0.46
C GLU A 161 -23.89 -7.66 0.58
N ASP A 162 -23.18 -8.57 1.26
CA ASP A 162 -22.13 -8.28 2.22
C ASP A 162 -20.74 -8.12 1.56
N ALA A 163 -20.64 -8.34 0.24
CA ALA A 163 -19.41 -8.15 -0.50
C ALA A 163 -18.93 -6.70 -0.41
N THR A 164 -17.76 -6.52 0.21
CA THR A 164 -17.08 -5.22 0.29
C THR A 164 -16.22 -5.00 -0.95
N VAL A 165 -15.52 -6.05 -1.37
CA VAL A 165 -14.71 -6.08 -2.61
C VAL A 165 -14.97 -7.41 -3.33
N VAL A 166 -15.07 -7.35 -4.66
CA VAL A 166 -15.00 -8.54 -5.52
C VAL A 166 -13.67 -8.52 -6.26
N ALA A 167 -12.87 -9.57 -6.09
CA ALA A 167 -11.56 -9.71 -6.71
C ALA A 167 -11.58 -10.80 -7.78
N ILE A 168 -11.01 -10.50 -8.94
CA ILE A 168 -10.89 -11.42 -10.07
C ILE A 168 -9.42 -11.43 -10.48
N VAL A 169 -8.74 -12.55 -10.25
CA VAL A 169 -7.28 -12.64 -10.37
C VAL A 169 -6.87 -13.68 -11.41
N GLY A 170 -6.34 -13.20 -12.54
CA GLY A 170 -5.80 -14.00 -13.62
C GLY A 170 -6.77 -15.03 -14.22
N PRO A 171 -8.02 -14.68 -14.58
CA PRO A 171 -8.95 -15.61 -15.20
C PRO A 171 -8.40 -16.18 -16.52
N GLN A 172 -8.65 -17.47 -16.78
CA GLN A 172 -8.11 -18.21 -17.92
C GLN A 172 -9.20 -18.66 -18.91
N GLN A 173 -10.46 -18.38 -18.61
CA GLN A 173 -11.60 -18.76 -19.42
C GLN A 173 -12.58 -17.61 -19.57
N ARG A 174 -13.40 -17.70 -20.62
CA ARG A 174 -14.40 -16.69 -20.92
C ARG A 174 -15.57 -16.76 -19.94
N PHE A 175 -15.96 -15.61 -19.41
CA PHE A 175 -17.14 -15.46 -18.57
C PHE A 175 -18.42 -15.47 -19.42
N LEU A 176 -19.51 -15.95 -18.83
CA LEU A 176 -20.82 -15.89 -19.44
C LEU A 176 -21.40 -14.48 -19.35
N ALA A 177 -22.23 -14.11 -20.32
CA ALA A 177 -22.86 -12.78 -20.35
C ALA A 177 -23.67 -12.47 -19.08
N GLY A 178 -24.28 -13.47 -18.45
CA GLY A 178 -25.00 -13.30 -17.17
C GLY A 178 -24.09 -12.96 -16.00
N GLU A 179 -22.84 -13.46 -16.00
CA GLU A 179 -21.85 -13.20 -14.95
C GLU A 179 -21.25 -11.81 -15.11
N ILE A 180 -20.93 -11.41 -16.34
CA ILE A 180 -20.51 -10.04 -16.67
C ILE A 180 -21.58 -9.05 -16.21
N LYS A 181 -22.85 -9.34 -16.54
CA LYS A 181 -23.98 -8.49 -16.10
C LYS A 181 -24.09 -8.39 -14.59
N ALA A 182 -23.87 -9.48 -13.84
CA ALA A 182 -23.89 -9.45 -12.39
C ALA A 182 -22.77 -8.55 -11.80
N LEU A 183 -21.58 -8.57 -12.40
CA LEU A 183 -20.47 -7.68 -12.04
C LEU A 183 -20.79 -6.21 -12.33
N GLU A 184 -21.36 -5.93 -13.50
CA GLU A 184 -21.81 -4.59 -13.88
C GLU A 184 -22.89 -4.06 -12.92
N GLU A 185 -23.87 -4.88 -12.55
CA GLU A 185 -24.93 -4.51 -11.62
C GLU A 185 -24.38 -4.23 -10.20
N TYR A 186 -23.46 -5.08 -9.72
CA TYR A 186 -22.78 -4.85 -8.44
C TYR A 186 -21.99 -3.54 -8.44
N GLN A 187 -21.22 -3.29 -9.51
CA GLN A 187 -20.43 -2.07 -9.60
C GLN A 187 -21.30 -0.83 -9.78
N ALA A 188 -22.40 -0.92 -10.55
CA ALA A 188 -23.39 0.14 -10.66
C ALA A 188 -24.02 0.51 -9.31
N GLY A 189 -24.18 -0.47 -8.41
CA GLY A 189 -24.64 -0.30 -7.03
C GLY A 189 -23.63 0.36 -6.08
N GLY A 190 -22.44 0.74 -6.54
CA GLY A 190 -21.37 1.29 -5.71
C GLY A 190 -20.36 0.26 -5.22
N GLY A 191 -20.44 -0.98 -5.70
CA GLY A 191 -19.49 -2.04 -5.39
C GLY A 191 -18.07 -1.74 -5.86
N SER A 192 -17.09 -2.30 -5.16
CA SER A 192 -15.68 -2.16 -5.47
C SER A 192 -15.13 -3.44 -6.11
N VAL A 193 -14.39 -3.30 -7.22
CA VAL A 193 -13.85 -4.44 -7.98
C VAL A 193 -12.32 -4.34 -8.12
N LEU A 194 -11.62 -5.41 -7.78
CA LEU A 194 -10.22 -5.63 -8.19
C LEU A 194 -10.22 -6.55 -9.40
N LEU A 195 -9.60 -6.11 -10.49
CA LEU A 195 -9.53 -6.85 -11.74
C LEU A 195 -8.07 -6.99 -12.18
N MET A 196 -7.54 -8.20 -12.16
CA MET A 196 -6.16 -8.47 -12.59
C MET A 196 -6.23 -9.40 -13.80
N LEU A 197 -6.07 -8.82 -14.99
CA LEU A 197 -6.23 -9.51 -16.26
C LEU A 197 -4.88 -9.79 -16.90
N GLU A 198 -4.73 -10.97 -17.46
CA GLU A 198 -3.60 -11.25 -18.34
C GLU A 198 -3.90 -10.73 -19.76
N PRO A 199 -2.87 -10.40 -20.56
CA PRO A 199 -3.06 -10.08 -21.98
C PRO A 199 -3.72 -11.21 -22.76
N GLU A 200 -3.43 -12.46 -22.38
CA GLU A 200 -4.06 -13.65 -22.93
C GLU A 200 -4.37 -14.65 -21.80
N PRO A 201 -5.50 -15.39 -21.87
CA PRO A 201 -6.50 -15.38 -22.94
C PRO A 201 -7.53 -14.25 -22.81
N GLN A 202 -8.31 -14.00 -23.86
CA GLN A 202 -9.45 -13.08 -23.78
C GLN A 202 -10.59 -13.70 -22.96
N THR A 203 -11.06 -12.98 -21.95
CA THR A 203 -12.03 -13.50 -20.96
C THR A 203 -13.42 -12.91 -21.09
N GLY A 204 -13.58 -11.85 -21.89
CA GLY A 204 -14.81 -11.06 -21.97
C GLY A 204 -14.93 -10.00 -20.88
N LEU A 205 -14.11 -10.09 -19.81
CA LEU A 205 -14.06 -9.05 -18.77
C LEU A 205 -13.44 -7.75 -19.26
N GLU A 206 -12.74 -7.77 -20.39
CA GLU A 206 -12.23 -6.56 -21.04
C GLU A 206 -13.38 -5.61 -21.43
N GLU A 207 -14.59 -6.14 -21.67
CA GLU A 207 -15.79 -5.35 -21.97
C GLU A 207 -16.21 -4.49 -20.76
N ILE A 208 -15.96 -4.96 -19.52
CA ILE A 208 -16.25 -4.21 -18.28
C ILE A 208 -15.39 -2.95 -18.18
N LEU A 209 -14.24 -2.89 -18.85
CA LEU A 209 -13.36 -1.71 -18.85
C LEU A 209 -13.91 -0.56 -19.72
N THR A 210 -14.78 -0.88 -20.70
CA THR A 210 -15.27 0.11 -21.68
C THR A 210 -16.08 1.24 -21.04
N PRO A 211 -17.06 0.97 -20.13
CA PRO A 211 -17.76 2.03 -19.39
C PRO A 211 -16.87 2.88 -18.48
N TRP A 212 -15.65 2.42 -18.22
CA TRP A 212 -14.61 3.10 -17.45
C TRP A 212 -13.61 3.84 -18.33
N GLN A 213 -13.83 3.88 -19.66
CA GLN A 213 -12.93 4.52 -20.64
C GLN A 213 -11.51 3.96 -20.60
N LEU A 214 -11.37 2.71 -20.14
CA LEU A 214 -10.11 2.00 -20.02
C LEU A 214 -10.06 0.90 -21.09
N THR A 215 -8.92 0.76 -21.75
CA THR A 215 -8.68 -0.30 -22.74
C THR A 215 -7.45 -1.10 -22.35
N LEU A 216 -7.53 -2.43 -22.44
CA LEU A 216 -6.39 -3.33 -22.32
C LEU A 216 -5.78 -3.58 -23.70
N ASP A 217 -4.55 -3.12 -23.89
CA ASP A 217 -3.69 -3.58 -24.98
C ASP A 217 -3.07 -4.92 -24.59
N ARG A 218 -3.39 -5.93 -25.38
CA ARG A 218 -3.02 -7.34 -25.17
C ARG A 218 -1.65 -7.69 -25.73
N ARG A 219 -0.91 -6.73 -26.28
CA ARG A 219 0.49 -6.90 -26.64
C ARG A 219 1.34 -6.98 -25.38
N PHE A 220 2.24 -7.95 -25.32
CA PHE A 220 3.15 -8.08 -24.20
C PHE A 220 4.12 -6.91 -24.14
N VAL A 221 4.27 -6.34 -22.97
CA VAL A 221 5.24 -5.28 -22.71
C VAL A 221 6.61 -5.91 -22.54
N VAL A 222 7.59 -5.31 -23.22
CA VAL A 222 9.00 -5.68 -23.19
C VAL A 222 9.78 -4.48 -22.70
N SER A 223 10.84 -4.72 -21.93
CA SER A 223 11.79 -3.69 -21.50
C SER A 223 13.21 -4.08 -21.93
N ASP A 224 14.03 -3.08 -22.22
CA ASP A 224 15.45 -3.31 -22.53
C ASP A 224 16.21 -3.82 -21.30
N THR A 225 16.33 -5.15 -21.20
CA THR A 225 17.01 -5.85 -20.10
C THR A 225 18.51 -6.06 -20.35
N LYS A 226 19.17 -5.27 -21.23
CA LYS A 226 20.62 -5.45 -21.57
C LYS A 226 21.55 -5.66 -20.36
N ASN A 227 21.24 -5.07 -19.20
CA ASN A 227 22.00 -5.27 -17.95
C ASN A 227 21.34 -6.21 -16.93
N LYS A 228 20.10 -6.65 -17.17
CA LYS A 228 19.27 -7.47 -16.26
C LYS A 228 19.26 -8.97 -16.62
N GLN A 229 19.62 -9.33 -17.87
CA GLN A 229 19.78 -10.73 -18.30
C GLN A 229 20.82 -11.50 -17.48
N VAL A 230 21.83 -10.80 -16.92
CA VAL A 230 22.84 -11.39 -16.03
C VAL A 230 22.22 -12.00 -14.76
N PHE A 231 21.03 -11.54 -14.37
CA PHE A 231 20.27 -12.05 -13.23
C PHE A 231 19.21 -13.09 -13.62
N GLY A 232 19.18 -13.53 -14.88
CA GLY A 232 18.23 -14.53 -15.37
C GLY A 232 16.86 -13.98 -15.77
N PHE A 233 16.68 -12.66 -15.78
CA PHE A 233 15.43 -12.02 -16.21
C PHE A 233 15.31 -12.01 -17.74
N GLY A 234 14.17 -12.48 -18.23
CA GLY A 234 13.77 -12.41 -19.62
C GLY A 234 13.28 -11.01 -20.03
N PRO A 235 13.05 -10.77 -21.34
CA PRO A 235 12.59 -9.46 -21.84
C PRO A 235 11.22 -9.01 -21.32
N ARG A 236 10.39 -9.95 -20.85
CA ARG A 236 9.03 -9.72 -20.31
C ARG A 236 8.99 -9.69 -18.77
N ASP A 237 10.15 -9.79 -18.13
CA ASP A 237 10.28 -9.64 -16.68
C ASP A 237 10.55 -8.17 -16.36
N LEU A 238 9.57 -7.50 -15.78
CA LEU A 238 9.61 -6.06 -15.54
C LEU A 238 9.83 -5.77 -14.06
N LEU A 239 10.90 -5.01 -13.78
CA LEU A 239 11.10 -4.35 -12.50
C LEU A 239 10.64 -2.91 -12.63
N ILE A 240 9.56 -2.56 -11.95
CA ILE A 240 8.95 -1.24 -11.99
C ILE A 240 9.39 -0.43 -10.78
N GLU A 241 9.78 0.82 -11.02
CA GLU A 241 10.14 1.81 -10.00
C GLU A 241 9.31 3.10 -10.12
N ASN A 242 8.51 3.23 -11.17
CA ASN A 242 7.69 4.42 -11.43
C ASN A 242 6.25 4.17 -10.97
N TYR A 243 5.88 4.82 -9.87
CA TYR A 243 4.53 4.78 -9.32
C TYR A 243 3.85 6.13 -9.43
N GLY A 244 2.55 6.12 -9.72
CA GLY A 244 1.75 7.34 -9.69
C GLY A 244 1.47 7.81 -8.26
N SER A 245 0.97 9.04 -8.12
CA SER A 245 0.55 9.59 -6.83
C SER A 245 -0.84 9.08 -6.46
N HIS A 246 -0.90 8.11 -5.55
CA HIS A 246 -2.14 7.51 -5.06
C HIS A 246 -1.92 6.87 -3.68
N PRO A 247 -2.93 6.78 -2.78
CA PRO A 247 -2.78 6.10 -1.50
C PRO A 247 -2.29 4.64 -1.60
N ILE A 248 -2.65 3.94 -2.68
CA ILE A 248 -2.19 2.57 -2.95
C ILE A 248 -0.65 2.50 -3.09
N THR A 249 -0.06 3.53 -3.70
CA THR A 249 1.36 3.58 -4.05
C THR A 249 2.18 4.46 -3.10
N GLU A 250 1.55 4.96 -2.03
CA GLU A 250 2.21 5.77 -1.03
C GLU A 250 3.36 5.00 -0.36
N GLY A 251 4.53 5.63 -0.28
CA GLY A 251 5.71 5.03 0.33
C GLY A 251 6.51 4.08 -0.56
N PHE A 252 6.10 3.82 -1.80
CA PHE A 252 6.83 2.93 -2.71
C PHE A 252 8.07 3.56 -3.36
N ASN A 253 8.37 4.82 -3.02
CA ASN A 253 9.54 5.53 -3.54
C ASN A 253 10.83 4.77 -3.18
N ASN A 254 11.61 4.41 -4.20
CA ASN A 254 12.87 3.64 -4.14
C ASN A 254 12.72 2.11 -3.97
N ASP A 255 11.52 1.56 -4.05
CA ASP A 255 11.28 0.11 -4.06
C ASP A 255 10.82 -0.38 -5.45
N TYR A 256 10.96 -1.68 -5.70
CA TYR A 256 10.64 -2.28 -6.99
C TYR A 256 9.41 -3.17 -6.89
N ALA A 257 8.51 -3.13 -7.87
CA ALA A 257 7.48 -4.13 -8.06
C ALA A 257 7.87 -5.02 -9.24
N PHE A 258 7.59 -6.32 -9.12
CA PHE A 258 7.97 -7.30 -10.12
C PHE A 258 6.74 -7.85 -10.84
N PHE A 259 6.77 -7.73 -12.16
CA PHE A 259 5.68 -8.05 -13.06
C PHE A 259 6.17 -8.95 -14.20
N GLN A 260 5.33 -9.87 -14.66
CA GLN A 260 5.67 -10.80 -15.75
C GLN A 260 4.53 -10.88 -16.76
N ASN A 261 4.89 -11.01 -18.04
CA ASN A 261 3.93 -11.24 -19.13
C ASN A 261 2.78 -10.22 -19.16
N VAL A 262 3.08 -8.96 -18.86
CA VAL A 262 2.06 -7.93 -18.75
C VAL A 262 1.68 -7.32 -20.10
N GLY A 263 0.48 -6.77 -20.16
CA GLY A 263 -0.01 -5.89 -21.21
C GLY A 263 0.05 -4.44 -20.75
N SER A 264 -0.58 -3.55 -21.50
CA SER A 264 -0.70 -2.15 -21.08
C SER A 264 -2.14 -1.67 -21.07
N LEU A 265 -2.43 -0.73 -20.17
CA LEU A 265 -3.74 -0.11 -20.02
C LEU A 265 -3.66 1.32 -20.53
N SER A 266 -4.65 1.73 -21.33
CA SER A 266 -4.83 3.11 -21.76
C SER A 266 -6.16 3.66 -21.25
N PHE A 267 -6.12 4.89 -20.73
CA PHE A 267 -7.31 5.63 -20.34
C PHE A 267 -7.53 6.81 -21.29
N GLU A 268 -8.70 6.88 -21.90
CA GLU A 268 -9.07 7.93 -22.85
C GLU A 268 -10.27 8.73 -22.35
N ALA A 269 -10.00 9.85 -21.67
CA ALA A 269 -11.05 10.72 -21.13
C ALA A 269 -11.94 11.29 -22.24
N GLN A 270 -13.26 11.10 -22.10
CA GLN A 270 -14.26 11.78 -22.94
C GLN A 270 -14.57 13.19 -22.39
N GLU A 271 -15.08 14.10 -23.24
CA GLU A 271 -15.24 15.53 -22.93
C GLU A 271 -16.10 15.88 -21.69
N ASP A 272 -16.84 14.94 -21.10
CA ASP A 272 -17.61 15.10 -19.85
C ASP A 272 -17.43 13.90 -18.90
N SER A 273 -16.24 13.30 -18.87
CA SER A 273 -16.01 12.09 -18.07
C SER A 273 -16.14 12.36 -16.57
N ALA A 274 -17.07 11.64 -15.92
CA ALA A 274 -17.20 11.59 -14.47
C ALA A 274 -16.24 10.58 -13.82
N ILE A 275 -15.25 10.08 -14.56
CA ILE A 275 -14.30 9.06 -14.12
C ILE A 275 -12.98 9.75 -13.77
N ALA A 276 -12.52 9.58 -12.53
CA ALA A 276 -11.15 9.91 -12.18
C ALA A 276 -10.29 8.65 -12.30
N ALA A 277 -9.25 8.69 -13.12
CA ALA A 277 -8.32 7.59 -13.33
C ALA A 277 -6.92 7.98 -12.87
N PHE A 278 -6.32 7.16 -12.02
CA PHE A 278 -5.00 7.36 -11.43
C PHE A 278 -4.09 6.21 -11.88
N PRO A 279 -3.07 6.47 -12.72
CA PRO A 279 -2.09 5.44 -13.05
C PRO A 279 -1.35 5.04 -11.76
N LEU A 280 -1.24 3.74 -11.50
CA LEU A 280 -0.58 3.21 -10.30
C LEU A 280 0.85 2.80 -10.60
N VAL A 281 1.04 2.06 -11.70
CA VAL A 281 2.31 1.42 -12.06
C VAL A 281 2.57 1.72 -13.52
N THR A 282 3.74 2.27 -13.84
CA THR A 282 4.10 2.66 -15.21
C THR A 282 5.52 2.20 -15.53
N THR A 283 5.75 1.76 -16.76
CA THR A 283 7.09 1.34 -17.20
C THR A 283 8.03 2.53 -17.43
N GLY A 284 9.32 2.24 -17.62
CA GLY A 284 10.29 3.22 -18.09
C GLY A 284 10.15 3.54 -19.58
N ASN A 285 10.86 4.57 -20.04
CA ASN A 285 10.89 4.97 -21.46
C ASN A 285 11.62 3.95 -22.36
N ASP A 286 12.31 2.99 -21.77
CA ASP A 286 13.05 1.89 -22.39
C ASP A 286 12.18 0.63 -22.59
N SER A 287 10.86 0.81 -22.60
CA SER A 287 9.89 -0.27 -22.80
C SER A 287 9.02 -0.01 -24.03
N TRP A 288 8.38 -1.07 -24.53
CA TRP A 288 7.42 -1.00 -25.61
C TRP A 288 6.43 -2.18 -25.54
N ALA A 289 5.27 -2.03 -26.16
CA ALA A 289 4.33 -3.13 -26.36
C ALA A 289 4.66 -3.81 -27.69
N GLU A 290 5.08 -5.08 -27.63
CA GLU A 290 5.59 -5.87 -28.75
C GLU A 290 4.44 -6.30 -29.69
N ALA A 291 4.51 -5.86 -30.94
CA ALA A 291 3.52 -6.20 -31.94
C ALA A 291 3.64 -7.66 -32.43
N ASN A 292 4.84 -8.25 -32.41
CA ASN A 292 5.07 -9.61 -32.88
C ASN A 292 5.19 -10.61 -31.72
N ALA A 293 4.07 -11.22 -31.33
CA ALA A 293 4.04 -12.21 -30.25
C ALA A 293 4.69 -13.57 -30.60
N GLN A 294 5.06 -13.83 -31.86
CA GLN A 294 5.58 -15.15 -32.29
C GLN A 294 7.10 -15.29 -32.24
N GLU A 295 7.84 -14.19 -32.17
CA GLU A 295 9.30 -14.20 -32.07
C GLU A 295 9.73 -13.81 -30.65
N GLU A 296 10.88 -14.31 -30.20
CA GLU A 296 11.48 -13.77 -28.98
C GLU A 296 11.79 -12.28 -29.21
N PRO A 297 11.31 -11.37 -28.33
CA PRO A 297 11.49 -9.95 -28.55
C PRO A 297 12.98 -9.62 -28.66
N THR A 298 13.37 -8.97 -29.74
CA THR A 298 14.72 -8.41 -29.82
C THR A 298 14.80 -7.18 -28.92
N LEU A 299 15.94 -6.90 -28.27
CA LEU A 299 16.11 -5.73 -27.39
C LEU A 299 16.17 -4.38 -28.16
N ASN A 300 15.49 -4.30 -29.31
CA ASN A 300 15.32 -3.14 -30.17
C ASN A 300 13.86 -3.12 -30.66
N PRO A 301 13.07 -2.08 -30.35
CA PRO A 301 11.69 -1.99 -30.81
C PRO A 301 11.61 -1.83 -32.33
N ALA A 302 10.62 -2.49 -32.94
CA ALA A 302 10.23 -2.30 -34.33
C ALA A 302 9.38 -1.03 -34.51
N GLU A 303 9.27 -0.52 -35.75
CA GLU A 303 8.43 0.67 -36.05
C GLU A 303 6.94 0.48 -35.69
N GLN A 304 6.49 -0.76 -35.57
CA GLN A 304 5.09 -1.14 -35.32
C GLN A 304 4.78 -1.22 -33.82
N ASP A 305 5.81 -1.21 -32.98
CA ASP A 305 5.66 -1.33 -31.54
C ASP A 305 5.15 -0.02 -30.95
N GLN A 306 4.40 -0.14 -29.85
CA GLN A 306 3.99 1.04 -29.11
C GLN A 306 5.09 1.42 -28.12
N PRO A 307 5.75 2.57 -28.27
CA PRO A 307 6.79 2.98 -27.33
C PRO A 307 6.20 3.31 -25.97
N GLY A 308 6.97 3.02 -24.92
CA GLY A 308 6.67 3.45 -23.56
C GLY A 308 6.89 4.95 -23.33
N PRO A 309 6.54 5.43 -22.14
CA PRO A 309 6.12 4.66 -20.97
C PRO A 309 4.68 4.12 -21.11
N LEU A 310 4.43 2.94 -20.54
CA LEU A 310 3.16 2.21 -20.60
C LEU A 310 2.62 2.01 -19.19
N THR A 311 1.33 2.28 -18.98
CA THR A 311 0.70 2.06 -17.68
C THR A 311 0.26 0.60 -17.56
N LEU A 312 0.59 -0.04 -16.45
CA LEU A 312 0.28 -1.45 -16.18
C LEU A 312 -0.91 -1.61 -15.22
N GLY A 313 -1.26 -0.56 -14.48
CA GLY A 313 -2.38 -0.56 -13.55
C GLY A 313 -2.98 0.81 -13.30
N TYR A 314 -4.28 0.84 -13.03
CA TYR A 314 -5.05 2.05 -12.71
C TYR A 314 -5.92 1.84 -11.48
N ALA A 315 -6.05 2.89 -10.66
CA ALA A 315 -7.17 3.06 -9.74
C ALA A 315 -8.17 4.02 -10.37
N LEU A 316 -9.46 3.66 -10.37
CA LEU A 316 -10.53 4.44 -10.98
C LEU A 316 -11.66 4.69 -9.98
N THR A 317 -12.22 5.89 -10.01
CA THR A 317 -13.42 6.24 -9.26
C THR A 317 -14.49 6.82 -10.17
N LYS A 318 -15.76 6.57 -9.84
CA LYS A 318 -16.93 7.12 -10.53
C LYS A 318 -18.05 7.38 -9.53
N GLU A 319 -18.69 8.54 -9.65
CA GLU A 319 -19.82 8.92 -8.77
C GLU A 319 -21.00 7.92 -8.87
N PRO A 320 -21.76 7.67 -7.79
CA PRO A 320 -21.66 8.33 -6.49
C PRO A 320 -20.72 7.65 -5.48
N ASN A 321 -19.99 6.56 -5.83
CA ASN A 321 -18.98 5.90 -4.96
C ASN A 321 -18.37 4.62 -5.57
N GLN A 322 -18.36 4.44 -6.89
CA GLN A 322 -17.82 3.23 -7.52
C GLN A 322 -16.29 3.29 -7.53
N ARG A 323 -15.64 2.17 -7.20
CA ARG A 323 -14.18 2.04 -7.29
C ARG A 323 -13.79 0.80 -8.09
N MET A 324 -12.73 0.95 -8.88
CA MET A 324 -12.09 -0.17 -9.56
C MET A 324 -10.58 -0.03 -9.44
N VAL A 325 -9.89 -1.13 -9.22
CA VAL A 325 -8.45 -1.21 -9.46
C VAL A 325 -8.24 -2.27 -10.53
N VAL A 326 -7.51 -1.91 -11.57
CA VAL A 326 -7.19 -2.81 -12.69
C VAL A 326 -5.69 -2.95 -12.80
N PHE A 327 -5.21 -4.18 -12.97
CA PHE A 327 -3.84 -4.49 -13.38
C PHE A 327 -3.86 -5.41 -14.60
N SER A 328 -2.88 -5.24 -15.48
CA SER A 328 -2.63 -6.16 -16.59
C SER A 328 -1.69 -7.32 -16.21
N ASP A 329 -1.74 -7.77 -14.97
CA ASP A 329 -0.95 -8.87 -14.42
C ASP A 329 -1.64 -9.41 -13.16
N GLY A 330 -1.98 -10.69 -13.14
CA GLY A 330 -2.46 -11.42 -11.97
C GLY A 330 -1.37 -12.15 -11.20
N ASP A 331 -0.22 -12.42 -11.83
CA ASP A 331 0.89 -13.19 -11.30
C ASP A 331 1.58 -12.51 -10.12
N PHE A 332 1.68 -11.17 -10.10
CA PHE A 332 2.36 -10.47 -9.00
C PHE A 332 1.73 -10.73 -7.62
N ALA A 333 0.44 -11.09 -7.57
CA ALA A 333 -0.28 -11.43 -6.34
C ALA A 333 -0.21 -12.92 -5.99
N LYS A 334 0.28 -13.78 -6.89
CA LYS A 334 0.36 -15.22 -6.69
C LYS A 334 1.49 -15.60 -5.74
N ASN A 335 1.34 -16.78 -5.13
CA ASN A 335 2.31 -17.37 -4.23
C ASN A 335 3.73 -17.35 -4.83
N GLY A 336 4.72 -16.92 -4.05
CA GLY A 336 6.10 -16.76 -4.47
C GLY A 336 6.41 -15.35 -4.98
N LEU A 337 5.65 -14.83 -5.95
CA LEU A 337 5.80 -13.45 -6.43
C LEU A 337 5.21 -12.41 -5.48
N PHE A 338 4.18 -12.78 -4.72
CA PHE A 338 3.58 -11.95 -3.70
C PHE A 338 4.61 -11.43 -2.69
N GLU A 339 5.51 -12.30 -2.23
CA GLU A 339 6.57 -11.96 -1.27
C GLU A 339 7.78 -11.24 -1.91
N GLN A 340 7.79 -11.08 -3.23
CA GLN A 340 8.86 -10.34 -3.89
C GLN A 340 8.65 -8.84 -3.72
N GLN A 341 9.66 -8.20 -3.14
CA GLN A 341 9.76 -6.75 -3.06
C GLN A 341 8.51 -6.11 -2.42
N ILE A 342 7.77 -5.26 -3.16
CA ILE A 342 6.55 -4.59 -2.67
C ILE A 342 5.26 -5.14 -3.31
N ASN A 343 5.30 -6.28 -3.99
CA ASN A 343 4.13 -6.87 -4.63
C ASN A 343 2.99 -7.13 -3.62
N ASN A 344 3.33 -7.67 -2.45
CA ASN A 344 2.40 -7.83 -1.33
C ASN A 344 1.72 -6.51 -0.94
N GLN A 345 2.50 -5.44 -0.78
CA GLN A 345 1.98 -4.13 -0.38
C GLN A 345 1.07 -3.56 -1.47
N LEU A 346 1.44 -3.69 -2.74
CA LEU A 346 0.62 -3.23 -3.86
C LEU A 346 -0.74 -3.94 -3.86
N PHE A 347 -0.76 -5.27 -3.67
CA PHE A 347 -1.99 -6.06 -3.59
C PHE A 347 -2.85 -5.67 -2.37
N ILE A 348 -2.28 -5.71 -1.17
CA ILE A 348 -3.00 -5.44 0.09
C ILE A 348 -3.54 -4.01 0.10
N LYS A 349 -2.74 -3.01 -0.31
CA LYS A 349 -3.18 -1.62 -0.37
C LYS A 349 -4.25 -1.39 -1.44
N SER A 350 -4.24 -2.15 -2.54
CA SER A 350 -5.31 -2.11 -3.54
C SER A 350 -6.64 -2.57 -2.96
N ILE A 351 -6.66 -3.71 -2.26
CA ILE A 351 -7.86 -4.19 -1.55
C ILE A 351 -8.28 -3.20 -0.46
N GLY A 352 -7.32 -2.66 0.30
CA GLY A 352 -7.60 -1.68 1.35
C GLY A 352 -8.20 -0.36 0.85
N TRP A 353 -7.78 0.10 -0.32
CA TRP A 353 -8.39 1.27 -0.94
C TRP A 353 -9.77 0.96 -1.52
N LEU A 354 -9.93 -0.23 -2.13
CA LEU A 354 -11.22 -0.69 -2.65
C LEU A 354 -12.25 -0.92 -1.55
N SER A 355 -11.83 -1.36 -0.37
CA SER A 355 -12.75 -1.61 0.75
C SER A 355 -13.34 -0.33 1.36
N LYS A 356 -12.83 0.85 0.96
CA LYS A 356 -13.27 2.18 1.45
C LYS A 356 -13.16 2.34 2.96
N LYS A 357 -12.40 1.45 3.60
CA LYS A 357 -12.16 1.40 5.04
C LYS A 357 -11.69 2.76 5.58
N ASN A 358 -10.91 3.48 4.77
CA ASN A 358 -10.29 4.76 5.11
C ASN A 358 -11.03 6.00 4.57
N ASP A 359 -12.19 5.87 3.91
CA ASP A 359 -12.88 7.00 3.26
C ASP A 359 -13.32 8.08 4.25
N ASN A 360 -13.66 7.66 5.46
CA ASN A 360 -14.02 8.57 6.55
C ASN A 360 -12.82 9.37 7.08
N LEU A 361 -11.59 9.06 6.65
CA LEU A 361 -10.34 9.65 7.15
C LEU A 361 -9.56 10.47 6.10
N LEU A 362 -10.10 10.67 4.88
CA LEU A 362 -9.40 11.38 3.78
C LEU A 362 -8.94 12.82 4.12
N ASP A 363 -9.44 13.41 5.21
CA ASP A 363 -9.03 14.74 5.72
C ASP A 363 -7.97 14.70 6.85
N ILE A 364 -7.58 13.52 7.35
CA ILE A 364 -6.49 13.41 8.33
C ILE A 364 -5.17 13.42 7.56
N THR A 365 -4.81 14.56 6.98
CA THR A 365 -3.49 14.71 6.35
C THR A 365 -2.41 14.48 7.41
N PRO A 366 -1.43 13.58 7.18
CA PRO A 366 -0.28 13.45 8.05
C PRO A 366 0.35 14.83 8.24
N LYS A 367 0.35 15.32 9.48
CA LYS A 367 0.97 16.62 9.77
C LYS A 367 2.45 16.44 9.51
N GLU A 368 2.97 17.05 8.45
CA GLU A 368 4.40 17.00 8.20
C GLU A 368 5.13 17.46 9.46
N SER A 369 5.90 16.55 10.06
CA SER A 369 6.91 16.94 11.02
C SER A 369 7.91 17.74 10.20
N ARG A 370 7.74 19.07 10.22
CA ARG A 370 8.71 19.95 9.58
C ARG A 370 9.95 19.83 10.46
N SER A 371 10.78 18.82 10.15
CA SER A 371 12.15 18.73 10.61
C SER A 371 12.71 20.11 10.35
N ARG A 372 13.01 20.86 11.42
CA ARG A 372 13.84 22.05 11.31
C ARG A 372 15.22 21.56 10.94
N ARG A 373 15.38 21.08 9.70
CA ARG A 373 16.66 21.03 9.04
C ARG A 373 17.08 22.48 8.99
N ILE A 374 18.08 22.82 9.77
CA ILE A 374 18.76 24.09 9.64
C ILE A 374 19.34 24.06 8.23
N ASN A 375 18.64 24.66 7.27
CA ASN A 375 19.18 24.89 5.95
C ASN A 375 20.31 25.90 6.10
N LEU A 376 21.53 25.40 6.27
CA LEU A 376 22.75 26.20 6.26
C LEU A 376 23.03 26.63 4.81
N THR A 377 22.23 27.53 4.26
CA THR A 377 22.47 28.11 2.94
C THR A 377 23.63 29.10 3.01
N GLY A 378 24.72 28.77 2.30
CA GLY A 378 25.84 29.67 2.01
C GLY A 378 26.86 29.84 3.15
N GLY A 379 28.10 29.38 2.92
CA GLY A 379 29.30 29.69 3.73
C GLY A 379 29.38 29.12 5.16
N THR A 380 28.25 28.94 5.85
CA THR A 380 28.19 28.52 7.25
C THR A 380 28.74 27.11 7.54
N PRO A 381 28.55 26.09 6.69
CA PRO A 381 29.11 24.76 6.92
C PRO A 381 30.66 24.75 6.93
N TRP A 382 31.29 25.59 6.11
CA TRP A 382 32.75 25.74 6.05
C TRP A 382 33.30 26.43 7.29
N LEU A 383 32.61 27.46 7.80
CA LEU A 383 32.95 28.11 9.07
C LEU A 383 32.88 27.15 10.26
N ILE A 384 31.80 26.36 10.36
CA ILE A 384 31.63 25.39 11.44
C ILE A 384 32.72 24.31 11.38
N ARG A 385 33.01 23.77 10.19
CA ARG A 385 34.11 22.79 10.02
C ARG A 385 35.48 23.38 10.36
N GLY A 386 35.77 24.61 9.93
CA GLY A 386 37.03 25.28 10.25
C GLY A 386 37.21 25.55 11.74
N LEU A 387 36.15 26.00 12.43
CA LEU A 387 36.18 26.20 13.87
C LEU A 387 36.40 24.87 14.62
N ALA A 388 35.64 23.83 14.27
CA ALA A 388 35.69 22.54 14.94
C ALA A 388 37.00 21.78 14.73
N LEU A 389 37.52 21.73 13.49
CA LEU A 389 38.66 20.88 13.13
C LEU A 389 40.01 21.58 13.19
N LEU A 390 40.05 22.90 13.01
CA LEU A 390 41.31 23.67 12.98
C LEU A 390 41.44 24.57 14.20
N PHE A 391 40.44 25.41 14.49
CA PHE A 391 40.58 26.43 15.52
C PHE A 391 40.67 25.83 16.92
N PHE A 392 39.70 25.04 17.37
CA PHE A 392 39.72 24.50 18.73
C PHE A 392 40.93 23.60 19.03
N PRO A 393 41.34 22.67 18.12
CA PRO A 393 42.54 21.86 18.36
C PRO A 393 43.82 22.69 18.39
N SER A 394 43.98 23.65 17.46
CA SER A 394 45.17 24.49 17.40
C SER A 394 45.24 25.45 18.58
N PHE A 395 44.10 25.98 19.03
CA PHE A 395 44.00 26.83 20.21
C PHE A 395 44.37 26.05 21.49
N GLY A 396 43.87 24.82 21.62
CA GLY A 396 44.25 23.91 22.72
C GLY A 396 45.76 23.62 22.74
N LEU A 397 46.34 23.29 21.58
CA LEU A 397 47.79 23.08 21.44
C LEU A 397 48.60 24.35 21.76
N GLY A 398 48.14 25.51 21.27
CA GLY A 398 48.78 26.80 21.54
C GLY A 398 48.80 27.13 23.04
N LEU A 399 47.68 26.92 23.74
CA LEU A 399 47.62 27.07 25.19
C LEU A 399 48.56 26.09 25.91
N ALA A 400 48.60 24.84 25.47
CA ALA A 400 49.50 23.84 26.05
C ALA A 400 50.99 24.23 25.91
N ILE A 401 51.39 24.72 24.72
CA ILE A 401 52.76 25.20 24.45
C ILE A 401 53.06 26.45 25.28
N TYR A 402 52.14 27.41 25.33
CA TYR A 402 52.30 28.64 26.11
C TYR A 402 52.53 28.35 27.60
N PHE A 403 51.72 27.48 28.20
CA PHE A 403 51.90 27.08 29.59
C PHE A 403 53.16 26.25 29.82
N TRP A 404 53.60 25.45 28.85
CA TRP A 404 54.88 24.75 28.93
C TRP A 404 56.07 25.72 28.95
N TRP A 405 56.04 26.79 28.17
CA TRP A 405 57.06 27.83 28.17
C TRP A 405 57.06 28.69 29.43
N GLN A 406 55.90 29.02 30.02
CA GLN A 406 55.87 29.74 31.30
C GLN A 406 56.39 28.93 32.49
N ARG A 407 56.36 27.59 32.40
CA ARG A 407 56.86 26.68 33.45
C ARG A 407 58.36 26.39 33.34
N ARG A 408 59.02 26.85 32.27
CA ARG A 408 60.45 26.71 32.02
C ARG A 408 61.15 28.01 32.36
#